data_AF-A0A3D6CY37-F1
#
_entry.id   AF-A0A3D6CY37-F1
#
_cell.length_a   1.000
_cell.length_b   1.000
_cell.length_c   1.000
_cell.angle_alpha   90.00
_cell.angle_beta   90.00
_cell.angle_gamma   90.00
#
_symmetry.space_group_name_H-M   'P 1'
#
loop_
_entity.id
_entity.type
_entity.pdbx_description
1 polymer ?
#
loop_
_entity_poly.entity_id
_entity_poly.type
_entity_poly.pdbx_seq_one_letter_code
_entity_poly.pdbx_strand_id
1 'polypeptide(L)'
;MRVAHKDKALTEKLLGNADPRENRGYICCSWVMNEQQWPDKFIFRSGWNPGDFFCLVELHPTSFPANPGGIMGMNRYGAPFTQIVTSKGSSEENRLLIQDIDGISKRRLHPEKGRIDENWAMGNMPDIRSEVTHFEDTPEATYAKVKVQNPDGLPVVYEREFIFAKNRFLATREIVTFEESFHARVSPLWNTQNIGPQLGNHWANTFMSAPVANNGRSSMKTPPVDLLVWFAPQEDCRLQVVDRMTFDARTTDCPAQLRYAWEGNPKKGEQKIFTQVYYPHMPYRNRTYNNNPGDQEAEKPTLQNTAYASGIEVIRDDANASILKLEFDEEETEYVVFNPAAHKINIGNRSVEQALAYFSETKSDEEN
;
A
#
# COMPACT_ATOMS: atom_id res chain seq x y z
N MET A 1 16.72 2.29 24.99
CA MET A 1 18.13 2.75 25.06
C MET A 1 18.64 2.87 23.62
N ARG A 2 19.21 4.02 23.19
CA ARG A 2 19.80 4.14 21.85
C ARG A 2 21.22 3.58 21.88
N VAL A 3 21.46 2.45 21.21
CA VAL A 3 22.80 1.84 21.12
C VAL A 3 23.49 2.42 19.87
N ALA A 4 24.60 3.14 20.06
CA ALA A 4 25.34 3.75 18.96
C ALA A 4 26.39 2.79 18.38
N HIS A 5 26.63 2.85 17.06
CA HIS A 5 27.72 2.13 16.41
C HIS A 5 29.04 2.83 16.69
N LYS A 6 29.98 2.13 17.34
CA LYS A 6 31.24 2.72 17.82
C LYS A 6 32.43 2.55 16.87
N ASP A 7 32.27 1.76 15.80
CA ASP A 7 33.33 1.53 14.81
C ASP A 7 33.62 2.80 14.00
N LYS A 8 34.80 3.36 14.27
CA LYS A 8 35.33 4.55 13.60
C LYS A 8 35.79 4.28 12.18
N ALA A 9 36.36 3.10 11.92
CA ALA A 9 36.82 2.74 10.59
C ALA A 9 35.64 2.63 9.62
N LEU A 10 34.53 2.05 10.09
CA LEU A 10 33.29 2.01 9.33
C LEU A 10 32.73 3.43 9.07
N THR A 11 32.78 4.30 10.07
CA THR A 11 32.29 5.69 9.93
C THR A 11 33.11 6.46 8.89
N GLU A 12 34.44 6.31 8.91
CA GLU A 12 35.35 6.91 7.94
C GLU A 12 35.04 6.40 6.53
N LYS A 13 34.88 5.08 6.38
CA LYS A 13 34.55 4.46 5.09
C LYS A 13 33.24 4.99 4.49
N LEU A 14 32.21 5.21 5.30
CA LEU A 14 30.87 5.58 4.83
C LEU A 14 30.69 7.08 4.60
N LEU A 15 31.20 7.91 5.50
CA LEU A 15 30.90 9.35 5.53
C LEU A 15 32.15 10.23 5.30
N GLY A 16 33.35 9.67 5.49
CA GLY A 16 34.60 10.42 5.59
C GLY A 16 34.67 11.30 6.85
N ASN A 17 35.89 11.66 7.27
CA ASN A 17 36.12 12.56 8.41
C ASN A 17 35.49 12.08 9.73
N ALA A 18 35.60 10.79 10.03
CA ALA A 18 35.18 10.25 11.31
C ALA A 18 35.88 11.00 12.45
N ASP A 19 35.11 11.40 13.48
CA ASP A 19 35.67 12.09 14.63
C ASP A 19 36.76 11.21 15.26
N PRO A 20 38.03 11.65 15.35
CA PRO A 20 39.12 10.82 15.85
C PRO A 20 39.01 10.56 17.36
N ARG A 21 38.16 11.31 18.07
CA ARG A 21 37.95 11.15 19.51
C ARG A 21 37.14 9.89 19.78
N GLU A 22 37.69 9.03 20.63
CA GLU A 22 37.19 7.69 20.92
C GLU A 22 35.68 7.66 21.19
N ASN A 23 35.17 8.58 22.02
CA ASN A 23 33.80 8.61 22.51
C ASN A 23 32.84 9.60 21.82
N ARG A 24 33.19 10.10 20.62
CA ARG A 24 32.37 11.08 19.87
C ARG A 24 32.03 10.55 18.49
N GLY A 25 31.21 11.25 17.70
CA GLY A 25 30.97 10.91 16.29
C GLY A 25 30.57 9.46 16.01
N TYR A 26 29.80 8.83 16.91
CA TYR A 26 29.25 7.50 16.69
C TYR A 26 28.00 7.57 15.82
N ILE A 27 27.76 6.54 15.02
CA ILE A 27 26.57 6.47 14.16
C ILE A 27 25.37 6.03 14.99
N CYS A 28 24.29 6.82 14.93
CA CYS A 28 23.05 6.53 15.65
C CYS A 28 22.20 5.49 14.90
N CYS A 29 21.49 4.69 15.70
CA CYS A 29 20.75 3.47 15.35
C CYS A 29 21.68 2.37 14.83
N SER A 30 22.01 1.43 15.71
CA SER A 30 22.92 0.29 15.53
C SER A 30 22.42 -0.71 14.49
N TRP A 31 22.42 -0.27 13.24
CA TRP A 31 22.36 -1.14 12.08
C TRP A 31 23.75 -1.69 11.84
N VAL A 32 23.86 -3.02 11.77
CA VAL A 32 25.10 -3.67 11.36
C VAL A 32 25.23 -3.48 9.86
N MET A 33 26.36 -2.90 9.46
CA MET A 33 26.72 -2.72 8.06
C MET A 33 27.52 -3.95 7.62
N ASN A 34 26.88 -4.86 6.90
CA ASN A 34 27.47 -6.11 6.41
C ASN A 34 27.73 -6.10 4.89
N GLU A 35 27.72 -4.90 4.28
CA GLU A 35 27.84 -4.66 2.82
C GLU A 35 26.72 -5.29 1.97
N GLN A 36 25.75 -5.96 2.59
CA GLN A 36 24.62 -6.54 1.88
C GLN A 36 23.76 -5.43 1.28
N GLN A 37 23.55 -5.50 -0.03
CA GLN A 37 22.67 -4.60 -0.73
C GLN A 37 21.22 -5.09 -0.60
N TRP A 38 20.34 -4.17 -0.26
CA TRP A 38 18.90 -4.38 -0.20
C TRP A 38 18.21 -3.39 -1.14
N PRO A 39 17.09 -3.76 -1.76
CA PRO A 39 16.26 -2.79 -2.45
C PRO A 39 15.75 -1.76 -1.43
N ASP A 40 15.88 -0.48 -1.77
CA ASP A 40 15.46 0.60 -0.88
C ASP A 40 14.01 1.02 -1.16
N LYS A 41 13.71 1.51 -2.37
CA LYS A 41 12.39 2.08 -2.70
C LYS A 41 11.99 1.80 -4.14
N PHE A 42 10.69 1.63 -4.38
CA PHE A 42 10.12 1.95 -5.69
C PHE A 42 9.61 3.38 -5.70
N ILE A 43 9.86 4.07 -6.81
CA ILE A 43 9.35 5.41 -7.08
C ILE A 43 8.62 5.34 -8.42
N PHE A 44 7.30 5.29 -8.36
CA PHE A 44 6.45 5.35 -9.54
C PHE A 44 6.07 6.81 -9.80
N ARG A 45 6.23 7.24 -11.04
CA ARG A 45 5.96 8.63 -11.42
C ARG A 45 5.54 8.73 -12.86
N SER A 46 4.50 9.53 -13.09
CA SER A 46 3.97 9.75 -14.45
C SER A 46 4.73 10.83 -15.20
N GLY A 47 5.49 11.65 -14.48
CA GLY A 47 6.27 12.74 -15.05
C GLY A 47 7.00 13.57 -14.00
N TRP A 48 7.33 14.80 -14.37
CA TRP A 48 8.08 15.76 -13.55
C TRP A 48 7.34 17.08 -13.36
N ASN A 49 6.12 17.21 -13.90
CA ASN A 49 5.33 18.42 -13.79
C ASN A 49 4.57 18.45 -12.45
N PRO A 50 4.23 19.65 -11.94
CA PRO A 50 3.35 19.78 -10.80
C PRO A 50 2.04 19.03 -11.01
N GLY A 51 1.66 18.21 -10.04
CA GLY A 51 0.40 17.45 -10.05
C GLY A 51 0.44 16.12 -10.79
N ASP A 52 1.54 15.75 -11.44
CA ASP A 52 1.73 14.40 -11.99
C ASP A 52 1.56 13.34 -10.90
N PHE A 53 0.98 12.18 -11.27
CA PHE A 53 0.77 11.10 -10.31
C PHE A 53 2.11 10.54 -9.84
N PHE A 54 2.24 10.34 -8.53
CA PHE A 54 3.43 9.84 -7.86
C PHE A 54 3.05 8.84 -6.77
N CYS A 55 3.84 7.77 -6.67
CA CYS A 55 3.76 6.80 -5.58
C CYS A 55 5.17 6.35 -5.15
N LEU A 56 5.40 6.29 -3.84
CA LEU A 56 6.63 5.80 -3.21
C LEU A 56 6.31 4.58 -2.35
N VAL A 57 7.01 3.49 -2.61
CA VAL A 57 6.89 2.23 -1.86
C VAL A 57 8.21 1.97 -1.14
N GLU A 58 8.14 1.71 0.16
CA GLU A 58 9.29 1.26 0.96
C GLU A 58 9.59 -0.20 0.65
N LEU A 59 10.85 -0.54 0.44
CA LEU A 59 11.30 -1.91 0.20
C LEU A 59 12.35 -2.34 1.22
N HIS A 60 12.93 -1.40 1.96
CA HIS A 60 14.01 -1.71 2.88
C HIS A 60 13.48 -2.57 4.03
N PRO A 61 14.08 -3.75 4.29
CA PRO A 61 13.55 -4.70 5.29
C PRO A 61 13.75 -4.20 6.73
N THR A 62 14.63 -3.21 6.89
CA THR A 62 15.20 -2.77 8.16
C THR A 62 15.01 -1.26 8.34
N SER A 63 13.89 -0.71 7.88
CA SER A 63 13.50 0.68 8.17
C SER A 63 12.82 0.78 9.55
N PHE A 64 12.67 2.00 10.10
CA PHE A 64 11.81 2.25 11.26
C PHE A 64 10.68 3.20 10.87
N PRO A 65 9.43 2.72 10.73
CA PRO A 65 8.97 1.32 10.87
C PRO A 65 9.47 0.41 9.73
N ALA A 66 9.62 -0.90 9.97
CA ALA A 66 9.87 -1.85 8.88
C ALA A 66 8.59 -1.98 8.06
N ASN A 67 8.65 -1.56 6.80
CA ASN A 67 7.45 -1.47 5.97
C ASN A 67 7.65 -1.90 4.51
N PRO A 68 8.41 -2.98 4.23
CA PRO A 68 8.65 -3.39 2.86
C PRO A 68 7.32 -3.76 2.15
N GLY A 69 7.15 -3.24 0.94
CA GLY A 69 5.93 -3.35 0.14
C GLY A 69 4.83 -2.36 0.52
N GLY A 70 5.03 -1.46 1.49
CA GLY A 70 4.03 -0.48 1.89
C GLY A 70 4.17 0.87 1.17
N ILE A 71 3.02 1.49 0.87
CA ILE A 71 2.95 2.77 0.17
C ILE A 71 3.16 3.92 1.17
N MET A 72 4.33 4.53 1.16
CA MET A 72 4.69 5.60 2.10
C MET A 72 4.31 6.99 1.60
N GLY A 73 4.17 7.14 0.29
CA GLY A 73 3.86 8.41 -0.36
C GLY A 73 2.96 8.20 -1.57
N MET A 74 1.83 8.89 -1.65
CA MET A 74 1.03 8.98 -2.87
C MET A 74 0.48 10.39 -3.04
N ASN A 75 0.59 10.97 -4.23
CA ASN A 75 0.01 12.29 -4.52
C ASN A 75 -0.43 12.42 -5.98
N ARG A 76 -1.46 13.22 -6.21
CA ARG A 76 -1.99 13.61 -7.53
C ARG A 76 -2.57 15.02 -7.45
N TYR A 77 -2.46 15.80 -8.52
CA TYR A 77 -2.98 17.18 -8.60
C TYR A 77 -2.47 18.11 -7.48
N GLY A 78 -1.32 17.78 -6.89
CA GLY A 78 -0.73 18.51 -5.77
C GLY A 78 -1.33 18.17 -4.39
N ALA A 79 -2.28 17.23 -4.31
CA ALA A 79 -2.83 16.72 -3.07
C ALA A 79 -2.15 15.40 -2.66
N PRO A 80 -1.65 15.26 -1.42
CA PRO A 80 -1.17 13.99 -0.89
C PRO A 80 -2.34 13.14 -0.37
N PHE A 81 -2.23 11.82 -0.50
CA PHE A 81 -3.22 10.87 0.02
C PHE A 81 -2.71 10.03 1.18
N THR A 82 -1.43 10.18 1.53
CA THR A 82 -0.78 9.40 2.58
C THR A 82 -0.01 10.30 3.52
N GLN A 83 0.03 9.93 4.79
CA GLN A 83 0.93 10.48 5.77
C GLN A 83 1.30 9.43 6.81
N ILE A 84 2.59 9.30 7.05
CA ILE A 84 3.14 8.38 8.05
C ILE A 84 3.23 9.07 9.41
N VAL A 85 3.29 8.28 10.46
CA VAL A 85 3.50 8.79 11.82
C VAL A 85 4.81 9.60 11.91
N THR A 86 4.76 10.78 12.52
CA THR A 86 5.89 11.71 12.68
C THR A 86 6.87 11.30 13.80
N SER A 87 7.18 10.01 13.92
CA SER A 87 8.07 9.48 14.96
C SER A 87 8.78 8.21 14.52
N LYS A 88 9.93 7.92 15.13
CA LYS A 88 10.60 6.62 15.00
C LYS A 88 9.88 5.57 15.86
N GLY A 89 9.67 4.38 15.31
CA GLY A 89 9.16 3.23 16.04
C GLY A 89 8.30 2.36 15.13
N SER A 90 7.54 1.45 15.73
CA SER A 90 6.60 0.60 14.99
C SER A 90 5.42 1.45 14.52
N SER A 91 4.93 1.17 13.32
CA SER A 91 3.68 1.67 12.79
C SER A 91 3.31 0.81 11.58
N GLU A 92 2.04 0.47 11.47
CA GLU A 92 1.51 -0.26 10.32
C GLU A 92 1.15 0.75 9.22
N GLU A 93 1.92 0.77 8.13
CA GLU A 93 1.80 1.78 7.05
C GLU A 93 1.47 1.13 5.70
N ASN A 94 0.25 1.33 5.19
CA ASN A 94 -0.22 1.06 3.81
C ASN A 94 0.33 -0.21 3.11
N ARG A 95 0.41 -1.32 3.84
CA ARG A 95 0.79 -2.67 3.37
C ARG A 95 -0.17 -3.72 3.94
N LEU A 96 -0.06 -4.95 3.47
CA LEU A 96 -0.69 -6.10 4.11
C LEU A 96 -0.27 -6.23 5.59
N LEU A 97 -1.24 -6.06 6.50
CA LEU A 97 -1.08 -6.39 7.92
C LEU A 97 -1.39 -7.87 8.13
N ILE A 98 -0.44 -8.61 8.72
CA ILE A 98 -0.56 -10.04 9.00
C ILE A 98 -0.39 -10.21 10.51
N GLN A 99 -1.42 -10.77 11.15
CA GLN A 99 -1.46 -10.96 12.59
C GLN A 99 -1.57 -12.43 12.92
N ASP A 100 -0.77 -12.89 13.88
CA ASP A 100 -0.99 -14.13 14.61
C ASP A 100 -1.86 -13.79 15.82
N ILE A 101 -3.12 -14.23 15.78
CA ILE A 101 -4.15 -13.84 16.75
C ILE A 101 -3.92 -14.48 18.11
N ASP A 102 -3.41 -15.72 18.11
CA ASP A 102 -3.18 -16.48 19.34
C ASP A 102 -1.76 -16.27 19.88
N GLY A 103 -0.86 -15.66 19.09
CA GLY A 103 0.52 -15.38 19.49
C GLY A 103 1.40 -16.64 19.61
N ILE A 104 1.01 -17.74 18.95
CA ILE A 104 1.65 -19.05 19.05
C ILE A 104 2.73 -19.29 17.99
N SER A 105 2.72 -18.51 16.91
CA SER A 105 3.63 -18.66 15.80
C SER A 105 5.05 -18.26 16.21
N LYS A 106 6.02 -19.14 15.94
CA LYS A 106 7.42 -18.86 16.28
C LYS A 106 7.99 -17.81 15.32
N ARG A 107 8.31 -16.63 15.86
CA ARG A 107 8.93 -15.55 15.08
C ARG A 107 10.33 -15.94 14.62
N ARG A 108 10.63 -15.65 13.35
CA ARG A 108 11.94 -15.78 12.72
C ARG A 108 12.72 -14.49 12.94
N LEU A 109 13.65 -14.58 13.88
CA LEU A 109 14.48 -13.45 14.31
C LEU A 109 15.81 -13.46 13.58
N HIS A 110 16.35 -12.27 13.39
CA HIS A 110 17.66 -12.08 12.79
C HIS A 110 18.74 -12.78 13.65
N PRO A 111 19.75 -13.44 13.03
CA PRO A 111 20.79 -14.16 13.77
C PRO A 111 21.65 -13.25 14.64
N GLU A 112 21.89 -12.01 14.21
CA GLU A 112 22.66 -11.03 14.97
C GLU A 112 21.88 -10.46 16.17
N LYS A 113 22.22 -10.93 17.38
CA LYS A 113 21.53 -10.55 18.62
C LYS A 113 21.75 -9.11 19.08
N GLY A 114 22.72 -8.39 18.49
CA GLY A 114 22.95 -6.98 18.79
C GLY A 114 21.94 -6.02 18.15
N ARG A 115 21.09 -6.50 17.24
CA ARG A 115 20.11 -5.66 16.53
C ARG A 115 18.89 -5.37 17.39
N ILE A 116 18.31 -4.19 17.19
CA ILE A 116 17.10 -3.74 17.88
C ILE A 116 15.89 -3.81 16.95
N ASP A 117 14.73 -4.14 17.48
CA ASP A 117 13.45 -4.01 16.79
C ASP A 117 12.89 -2.58 16.85
N GLU A 118 11.70 -2.38 16.28
CA GLU A 118 10.95 -1.12 16.26
C GLU A 118 10.61 -0.58 17.65
N ASN A 119 10.64 -1.45 18.67
CA ASN A 119 10.40 -1.13 20.07
C ASN A 119 11.70 -0.97 20.86
N TRP A 120 12.86 -0.90 20.18
CA TRP A 120 14.18 -0.78 20.77
C TRP A 120 14.61 -1.98 21.63
N ALA A 121 14.01 -3.15 21.41
CA ALA A 121 14.36 -4.38 22.11
C ALA A 121 15.48 -5.12 21.37
N MET A 122 16.58 -5.36 22.08
CA MET A 122 17.77 -6.02 21.53
C MET A 122 17.53 -7.53 21.34
N GLY A 123 17.94 -8.06 20.19
CA GLY A 123 17.86 -9.49 19.85
C GLY A 123 16.51 -9.96 19.30
N ASN A 124 15.54 -9.04 19.18
CA ASN A 124 14.18 -9.30 18.72
C ASN A 124 13.89 -8.82 17.30
N MET A 125 14.88 -8.28 16.59
CA MET A 125 14.69 -7.81 15.23
C MET A 125 14.24 -8.98 14.33
N PRO A 126 13.11 -8.85 13.62
CA PRO A 126 12.71 -9.80 12.58
C PRO A 126 13.78 -10.03 11.50
N ASP A 127 13.90 -11.26 10.99
CA ASP A 127 14.73 -11.58 9.81
C ASP A 127 13.97 -11.28 8.51
N ILE A 128 13.53 -10.03 8.34
CA ILE A 128 12.81 -9.59 7.15
C ILE A 128 13.79 -9.50 5.97
N ARG A 129 13.37 -9.97 4.80
CA ARG A 129 14.17 -9.89 3.57
C ARG A 129 13.29 -9.45 2.42
N SER A 130 13.74 -8.47 1.65
CA SER A 130 13.04 -8.00 0.46
C SER A 130 13.83 -8.24 -0.82
N GLU A 131 13.11 -8.54 -1.89
CA GLU A 131 13.64 -8.78 -3.22
C GLU A 131 12.72 -8.14 -4.26
N VAL A 132 13.30 -7.38 -5.19
CA VAL A 132 12.59 -6.93 -6.39
C VAL A 132 12.62 -8.06 -7.40
N THR A 133 11.46 -8.62 -7.72
CA THR A 133 11.34 -9.79 -8.61
C THR A 133 10.87 -9.42 -10.01
N HIS A 134 10.36 -8.20 -10.19
CA HIS A 134 9.98 -7.66 -11.50
C HIS A 134 10.00 -6.13 -11.47
N PHE A 135 10.43 -5.51 -12.57
CA PHE A 135 10.30 -4.07 -12.83
C PHE A 135 10.30 -3.82 -14.34
N GLU A 136 9.29 -3.12 -14.83
CA GLU A 136 9.15 -2.73 -16.23
C GLU A 136 8.46 -1.36 -16.30
N ASP A 137 8.90 -0.49 -17.21
CA ASP A 137 8.30 0.83 -17.43
C ASP A 137 7.96 1.01 -18.91
N THR A 138 6.72 1.38 -19.20
CA THR A 138 6.21 1.71 -20.53
C THR A 138 5.65 3.13 -20.54
N PRO A 139 5.36 3.74 -21.70
CA PRO A 139 4.73 5.05 -21.76
C PRO A 139 3.39 5.15 -21.01
N GLU A 140 2.65 4.05 -20.91
CA GLU A 140 1.31 3.98 -20.33
C GLU A 140 1.32 3.56 -18.86
N ALA A 141 2.22 2.67 -18.44
CA ALA A 141 2.24 2.14 -17.09
C ALA A 141 3.65 1.73 -16.60
N THR A 142 3.81 1.69 -15.28
CA THR A 142 4.96 1.05 -14.63
C THR A 142 4.48 -0.20 -13.91
N TYR A 143 5.17 -1.31 -14.13
CA TYR A 143 4.92 -2.61 -13.53
C TYR A 143 6.03 -2.96 -12.56
N ALA A 144 5.69 -3.45 -11.38
CA ALA A 144 6.70 -3.86 -10.40
C ALA A 144 6.21 -4.97 -9.49
N LYS A 145 7.15 -5.75 -8.95
CA LYS A 145 6.87 -6.77 -7.96
C LYS A 145 7.95 -6.81 -6.88
N VAL A 146 7.51 -6.83 -5.63
CA VAL A 146 8.37 -7.10 -4.47
C VAL A 146 7.94 -8.39 -3.80
N LYS A 147 8.93 -9.17 -3.38
CA LYS A 147 8.78 -10.32 -2.50
C LYS A 147 9.43 -10.00 -1.17
N VAL A 148 8.74 -10.31 -0.08
CA VAL A 148 9.16 -10.10 1.30
C VAL A 148 9.07 -11.42 2.04
N GLN A 149 10.19 -11.88 2.57
CA GLN A 149 10.23 -13.04 3.46
C GLN A 149 10.16 -12.57 4.90
N ASN A 150 9.45 -13.35 5.72
CA ASN A 150 9.32 -13.14 7.15
C ASN A 150 8.84 -11.74 7.55
N PRO A 151 7.80 -11.15 6.92
CA PRO A 151 7.27 -9.87 7.35
C PRO A 151 6.89 -9.94 8.83
N ASP A 152 7.35 -8.96 9.62
CA ASP A 152 7.18 -8.91 11.08
C ASP A 152 7.73 -10.16 11.81
N GLY A 153 8.60 -10.94 11.14
CA GLY A 153 9.16 -12.19 11.63
C GLY A 153 8.20 -13.38 11.54
N LEU A 154 7.02 -13.25 10.93
CA LEU A 154 6.08 -14.37 10.78
C LEU A 154 6.60 -15.40 9.77
N PRO A 155 6.26 -16.70 9.90
CA PRO A 155 6.60 -17.73 8.93
C PRO A 155 5.68 -17.64 7.69
N VAL A 156 5.78 -16.53 6.97
CA VAL A 156 5.00 -16.25 5.77
C VAL A 156 5.89 -15.59 4.71
N VAL A 157 5.50 -15.75 3.45
CA VAL A 157 6.04 -15.00 2.31
C VAL A 157 4.96 -14.05 1.83
N TYR A 158 5.29 -12.77 1.74
CA TYR A 158 4.42 -11.72 1.26
C TYR A 158 4.93 -11.21 -0.09
N GLU A 159 4.07 -11.13 -1.09
CA GLU A 159 4.36 -10.54 -2.39
C GLU A 159 3.38 -9.40 -2.65
N ARG A 160 3.87 -8.31 -3.25
CA ARG A 160 3.00 -7.25 -3.77
C ARG A 160 3.38 -6.91 -5.19
N GLU A 161 2.38 -6.98 -6.05
CA GLU A 161 2.43 -6.65 -7.46
C GLU A 161 1.80 -5.27 -7.64
N PHE A 162 2.40 -4.43 -8.49
CA PHE A 162 1.99 -3.05 -8.74
C PHE A 162 1.80 -2.83 -10.24
N ILE A 163 0.68 -2.23 -10.59
CA ILE A 163 0.40 -1.69 -11.92
C ILE A 163 0.06 -0.22 -11.72
N PHE A 164 1.04 0.65 -11.99
CA PHE A 164 0.92 2.08 -11.90
C PHE A 164 0.54 2.64 -13.27
N ALA A 165 -0.75 2.84 -13.53
CA ALA A 165 -1.23 3.45 -14.76
C ALA A 165 -0.96 4.96 -14.72
N LYS A 166 -0.08 5.45 -15.61
CA LYS A 166 0.48 6.80 -15.53
C LYS A 166 -0.64 7.83 -15.62
N ASN A 167 -0.69 8.72 -14.63
CA ASN A 167 -1.66 9.81 -14.49
C ASN A 167 -3.13 9.37 -14.35
N ARG A 168 -3.38 8.08 -14.06
CA ARG A 168 -4.72 7.49 -13.88
C ARG A 168 -4.93 6.95 -12.46
N PHE A 169 -4.38 5.79 -12.15
CA PHE A 169 -4.60 5.07 -10.87
C PHE A 169 -3.42 4.15 -10.54
N LEU A 170 -3.39 3.64 -9.31
CA LEU A 170 -2.53 2.53 -8.91
C LEU A 170 -3.39 1.31 -8.61
N ALA A 171 -3.12 0.19 -9.28
CA ALA A 171 -3.68 -1.10 -8.90
C ALA A 171 -2.59 -1.94 -8.22
N THR A 172 -2.95 -2.68 -7.18
CA THR A 172 -2.04 -3.62 -6.52
C THR A 172 -2.69 -4.97 -6.31
N ARG A 173 -1.86 -6.02 -6.24
CA ARG A 173 -2.26 -7.36 -5.82
C ARG A 173 -1.29 -7.85 -4.76
N GLU A 174 -1.79 -8.06 -3.56
CA GLU A 174 -1.04 -8.56 -2.42
C GLU A 174 -1.32 -10.05 -2.25
N ILE A 175 -0.26 -10.84 -2.06
CA ILE A 175 -0.34 -12.29 -1.89
C ILE A 175 0.42 -12.64 -0.63
N VAL A 176 -0.21 -13.39 0.28
CA VAL A 176 0.47 -14.00 1.42
C VAL A 176 0.43 -15.51 1.29
N THR A 177 1.60 -16.14 1.36
CA THR A 177 1.76 -17.60 1.41
C THR A 177 2.17 -18.01 2.82
N PHE A 178 1.37 -18.85 3.46
CA PHE A 178 1.62 -19.32 4.83
C PHE A 178 2.59 -20.50 4.83
N GLU A 179 3.75 -20.38 5.49
CA GLU A 179 4.71 -21.50 5.57
C GLU A 179 4.44 -22.42 6.77
N GLU A 180 3.62 -21.95 7.71
CA GLU A 180 3.12 -22.65 8.89
C GLU A 180 1.63 -22.32 9.07
N SER A 181 0.89 -23.21 9.75
CA SER A 181 -0.51 -22.97 10.08
C SER A 181 -0.62 -22.35 11.46
N PHE A 182 -1.34 -21.23 11.57
CA PHE A 182 -1.66 -20.54 12.82
C PHE A 182 -2.92 -19.71 12.63
N HIS A 183 -3.61 -19.37 13.73
CA HIS A 183 -4.79 -18.53 13.66
C HIS A 183 -4.39 -17.11 13.23
N ALA A 184 -4.75 -16.73 12.00
CA ALA A 184 -4.26 -15.54 11.35
C ALA A 184 -5.40 -14.55 11.02
N ARG A 185 -5.11 -13.26 11.15
CA ARG A 185 -5.88 -12.19 10.50
C ARG A 185 -5.00 -11.49 9.48
N VAL A 186 -5.52 -11.33 8.26
CA VAL A 186 -4.82 -10.66 7.17
C VAL A 186 -5.66 -9.47 6.73
N SER A 187 -5.04 -8.31 6.55
CA SER A 187 -5.77 -7.08 6.26
C SER A 187 -4.91 -6.15 5.41
N PRO A 188 -5.14 -6.04 4.09
CA PRO A 188 -4.70 -4.86 3.36
C PRO A 188 -5.28 -3.62 4.02
N LEU A 189 -4.45 -2.60 4.20
CA LEU A 189 -4.84 -1.40 4.91
C LEU A 189 -4.51 -0.13 4.16
N TRP A 190 -5.24 0.94 4.50
CA TRP A 190 -4.98 2.28 4.03
C TRP A 190 -5.18 3.29 5.16
N ASN A 191 -4.13 4.04 5.47
CA ASN A 191 -4.10 5.10 6.45
C ASN A 191 -4.51 6.42 5.80
N THR A 192 -5.45 7.13 6.42
CA THR A 192 -5.93 8.41 5.92
C THR A 192 -6.31 9.36 7.06
N GLN A 193 -6.49 10.64 6.75
CA GLN A 193 -7.00 11.61 7.71
C GLN A 193 -8.52 11.55 7.81
N ASN A 194 -9.20 11.40 6.67
CA ASN A 194 -10.65 11.45 6.60
C ASN A 194 -11.19 10.33 5.70
N ILE A 195 -12.34 9.81 6.09
CA ILE A 195 -13.17 8.91 5.28
C ILE A 195 -14.46 9.67 4.98
N GLY A 196 -14.77 9.82 3.70
CA GLY A 196 -15.97 10.52 3.24
C GLY A 196 -17.26 9.72 3.51
N PRO A 197 -18.43 10.33 3.28
CA PRO A 197 -19.72 9.65 3.43
C PRO A 197 -19.95 8.55 2.37
N GLN A 198 -19.16 8.56 1.28
CA GLN A 198 -19.21 7.56 0.22
C GLN A 198 -18.38 6.35 0.66
N LEU A 199 -19.07 5.35 1.19
CA LEU A 199 -18.50 4.13 1.77
C LEU A 199 -19.35 2.93 1.33
N GLY A 200 -18.70 1.87 0.88
CA GLY A 200 -19.32 0.58 0.58
C GLY A 200 -18.74 -0.55 1.43
N ASN A 201 -19.12 -1.79 1.13
CA ASN A 201 -18.69 -2.98 1.89
C ASN A 201 -17.22 -3.36 1.69
N HIS A 202 -16.59 -2.85 0.62
CA HIS A 202 -15.24 -3.18 0.20
C HIS A 202 -14.54 -1.99 -0.48
N TRP A 203 -15.03 -0.77 -0.27
CA TRP A 203 -14.41 0.44 -0.79
C TRP A 203 -14.80 1.65 0.04
N ALA A 204 -13.99 2.69 0.03
CA ALA A 204 -14.30 3.97 0.65
C ALA A 204 -13.67 5.12 -0.12
N ASN A 205 -14.35 6.27 -0.11
CA ASN A 205 -13.74 7.53 -0.49
C ASN A 205 -12.95 8.11 0.69
N THR A 206 -11.70 8.52 0.46
CA THR A 206 -10.80 9.03 1.50
C THR A 206 -10.09 10.30 1.06
N PHE A 207 -9.63 11.13 1.99
CA PHE A 207 -8.89 12.35 1.64
C PHE A 207 -8.05 12.88 2.81
N MET A 208 -7.00 13.62 2.46
CA MET A 208 -6.20 14.41 3.41
C MET A 208 -6.65 15.86 3.32
N SER A 209 -7.01 16.48 4.44
CA SER A 209 -7.47 17.88 4.49
C SER A 209 -6.39 18.84 5.00
N ALA A 210 -5.50 18.34 5.86
CA ALA A 210 -4.47 19.12 6.52
C ALA A 210 -3.30 18.22 6.92
N PRO A 211 -2.57 17.62 5.96
CA PRO A 211 -1.36 16.87 6.26
C PRO A 211 -0.35 17.79 6.96
N VAL A 212 0.43 17.25 7.89
CA VAL A 212 1.38 17.98 8.72
C VAL A 212 2.81 17.88 8.18
N ALA A 213 3.54 18.96 8.36
CA ALA A 213 4.97 19.10 8.14
C ALA A 213 5.65 19.54 9.43
N ASN A 214 6.98 19.69 9.40
CA ASN A 214 7.77 20.20 10.53
C ASN A 214 7.52 19.43 11.84
N ASN A 215 7.52 18.09 11.76
CA ASN A 215 7.24 17.19 12.88
C ASN A 215 5.92 17.51 13.60
N GLY A 216 4.83 17.69 12.84
CA GLY A 216 3.49 17.96 13.39
C GLY A 216 3.24 19.43 13.77
N ARG A 217 4.17 20.36 13.53
CA ARG A 217 4.04 21.76 13.97
C ARG A 217 3.35 22.66 12.96
N SER A 218 3.08 22.19 11.74
CA SER A 218 2.52 23.01 10.68
C SER A 218 1.66 22.18 9.75
N SER A 219 0.41 22.56 9.52
CA SER A 219 -0.43 21.94 8.51
C SER A 219 -0.14 22.54 7.13
N MET A 220 -0.04 21.69 6.12
CA MET A 220 0.07 22.10 4.73
C MET A 220 -1.32 22.38 4.15
N LYS A 221 -1.39 23.32 3.21
CA LYS A 221 -2.57 23.51 2.38
C LYS A 221 -2.57 22.43 1.31
N THR A 222 -3.70 21.76 1.14
CA THR A 222 -3.90 20.75 0.11
C THR A 222 -5.09 21.13 -0.76
N PRO A 223 -5.00 20.95 -2.09
CA PRO A 223 -6.18 21.00 -2.96
C PRO A 223 -7.22 19.97 -2.49
N PRO A 224 -8.53 20.25 -2.69
CA PRO A 224 -9.58 19.30 -2.38
C PRO A 224 -9.59 18.22 -3.47
N VAL A 225 -8.95 17.09 -3.17
CA VAL A 225 -8.87 15.92 -4.05
C VAL A 225 -9.09 14.69 -3.19
N ASP A 226 -9.87 13.78 -3.73
CA ASP A 226 -10.30 12.57 -3.07
C ASP A 226 -9.54 11.37 -3.64
N LEU A 227 -9.50 10.29 -2.86
CA LEU A 227 -8.95 9.01 -3.26
C LEU A 227 -9.96 7.92 -2.96
N LEU A 228 -10.45 7.27 -4.02
CA LEU A 228 -11.10 5.98 -3.91
C LEU A 228 -10.07 4.94 -3.48
N VAL A 229 -10.34 4.28 -2.37
CA VAL A 229 -9.65 3.06 -1.94
C VAL A 229 -10.62 1.92 -2.10
N TRP A 230 -10.36 1.04 -3.06
CA TRP A 230 -11.23 -0.07 -3.41
C TRP A 230 -10.50 -1.40 -3.24
N PHE A 231 -11.21 -2.40 -2.73
CA PHE A 231 -10.74 -3.78 -2.56
C PHE A 231 -11.64 -4.70 -3.39
N ALA A 232 -11.04 -5.72 -4.02
CA ALA A 232 -11.80 -6.75 -4.70
C ALA A 232 -12.65 -7.53 -3.68
N PRO A 233 -13.99 -7.63 -3.89
CA PRO A 233 -14.86 -8.24 -2.92
C PRO A 233 -14.59 -9.73 -2.77
N GLN A 234 -14.50 -10.19 -1.53
CA GLN A 234 -14.39 -11.59 -1.14
C GLN A 234 -15.42 -11.90 -0.06
N GLU A 235 -16.06 -13.07 -0.14
CA GLU A 235 -17.19 -13.44 0.72
C GLU A 235 -16.83 -13.49 2.22
N ASP A 236 -15.59 -13.84 2.55
CA ASP A 236 -15.08 -13.99 3.90
C ASP A 236 -14.31 -12.77 4.42
N CYS A 237 -14.30 -11.67 3.65
CA CYS A 237 -13.64 -10.43 4.00
C CYS A 237 -14.62 -9.32 4.37
N ARG A 238 -14.22 -8.45 5.31
CA ARG A 238 -15.02 -7.29 5.73
C ARG A 238 -14.21 -6.01 5.76
N LEU A 239 -14.75 -4.92 5.21
CA LEU A 239 -14.18 -3.60 5.39
C LEU A 239 -14.41 -3.13 6.83
N GLN A 240 -13.34 -2.69 7.49
CA GLN A 240 -13.34 -2.11 8.81
C GLN A 240 -12.83 -0.68 8.72
N VAL A 241 -13.53 0.23 9.39
CA VAL A 241 -13.05 1.58 9.66
C VAL A 241 -12.51 1.60 11.08
N VAL A 242 -11.22 1.88 11.22
CA VAL A 242 -10.49 1.78 12.49
C VAL A 242 -9.98 3.16 12.87
N ASP A 243 -10.25 3.57 14.12
CA ASP A 243 -9.59 4.71 14.75
C ASP A 243 -8.24 4.27 15.32
N ARG A 244 -7.15 4.68 14.66
CA ARG A 244 -5.78 4.36 15.06
C ARG A 244 -5.40 5.00 16.40
N MET A 245 -6.01 6.12 16.78
CA MET A 245 -5.70 6.79 18.05
C MET A 245 -6.05 5.94 19.26
N THR A 246 -6.94 4.95 19.10
CA THR A 246 -7.33 4.03 20.18
C THR A 246 -6.19 3.11 20.62
N PHE A 247 -5.18 2.88 19.77
CA PHE A 247 -4.03 2.03 20.09
C PHE A 247 -2.67 2.67 19.81
N ASP A 248 -2.62 3.79 19.08
CA ASP A 248 -1.40 4.56 18.87
C ASP A 248 -1.68 6.08 18.87
N ALA A 249 -1.41 6.72 20.01
CA ALA A 249 -1.61 8.17 20.17
C ALA A 249 -0.75 9.04 19.23
N ARG A 250 0.23 8.46 18.52
CA ARG A 250 1.08 9.20 17.57
C ARG A 250 0.40 9.40 16.20
N THR A 251 -0.74 8.75 15.97
CA THR A 251 -1.47 8.79 14.70
C THR A 251 -2.46 9.94 14.61
N THR A 252 -2.41 10.94 15.50
CA THR A 252 -3.37 12.06 15.54
C THR A 252 -3.51 12.80 14.21
N ASP A 253 -2.44 12.86 13.42
CA ASP A 253 -2.44 13.56 12.14
C ASP A 253 -2.95 12.69 10.97
N CYS A 254 -3.06 11.37 11.18
CA CYS A 254 -3.58 10.38 10.23
C CYS A 254 -4.36 9.30 10.99
N PRO A 255 -5.49 9.67 11.65
CA PRO A 255 -6.12 8.85 12.68
C PRO A 255 -6.97 7.72 12.12
N ALA A 256 -7.44 7.81 10.88
CA ALA A 256 -8.32 6.82 10.30
C ALA A 256 -7.53 5.74 9.55
N GLN A 257 -8.03 4.51 9.59
CA GLN A 257 -7.50 3.40 8.82
C GLN A 257 -8.62 2.53 8.27
N LEU A 258 -8.53 2.22 6.98
CA LEU A 258 -9.33 1.17 6.36
C LEU A 258 -8.59 -0.16 6.51
N ARG A 259 -9.30 -1.24 6.83
CA ARG A 259 -8.78 -2.61 6.78
C ARG A 259 -9.79 -3.50 6.08
N TYR A 260 -9.42 -4.16 4.99
CA TYR A 260 -10.27 -5.19 4.39
C TYR A 260 -9.85 -6.55 4.92
N ALA A 261 -10.52 -7.01 5.98
CA ALA A 261 -9.98 -8.03 6.86
C ALA A 261 -10.55 -9.42 6.60
N TRP A 262 -9.64 -10.38 6.45
CA TRP A 262 -9.88 -11.82 6.51
C TRP A 262 -9.37 -12.39 7.84
N GLU A 263 -10.01 -13.43 8.39
CA GLU A 263 -9.55 -14.14 9.59
C GLU A 263 -9.82 -15.65 9.49
N GLY A 264 -8.84 -16.47 9.84
CA GLY A 264 -8.99 -17.92 9.78
C GLY A 264 -7.71 -18.69 10.12
N ASN A 265 -7.72 -20.00 9.83
CA ASN A 265 -6.60 -20.91 10.11
C ASN A 265 -6.07 -21.50 8.79
N PRO A 266 -5.21 -20.79 8.06
CA PRO A 266 -4.70 -21.23 6.78
C PRO A 266 -3.79 -22.46 6.95
N LYS A 267 -3.82 -23.36 5.97
CA LYS A 267 -2.89 -24.48 5.91
C LYS A 267 -1.51 -24.02 5.46
N LYS A 268 -0.49 -24.82 5.78
CA LYS A 268 0.84 -24.63 5.18
C LYS A 268 0.75 -24.72 3.64
N GLY A 269 1.31 -23.74 2.96
CA GLY A 269 1.27 -23.54 1.52
C GLY A 269 0.01 -22.83 1.02
N GLU A 270 -0.98 -22.57 1.88
CA GLU A 270 -2.18 -21.84 1.49
C GLU A 270 -1.83 -20.37 1.19
N GLN A 271 -2.50 -19.83 0.18
CA GLN A 271 -2.36 -18.44 -0.23
C GLN A 271 -3.65 -17.67 0.05
N LYS A 272 -3.49 -16.43 0.49
CA LYS A 272 -4.56 -15.42 0.45
C LYS A 272 -4.12 -14.30 -0.47
N ILE A 273 -5.07 -13.79 -1.25
CA ILE A 273 -4.84 -12.73 -2.22
C ILE A 273 -5.74 -11.56 -1.89
N PHE A 274 -5.30 -10.35 -2.21
CA PHE A 274 -6.07 -9.13 -2.07
C PHE A 274 -5.73 -8.20 -3.22
N THR A 275 -6.69 -7.89 -4.08
CA THR A 275 -6.52 -6.95 -5.17
C THR A 275 -7.12 -5.60 -4.78
N GLN A 276 -6.40 -4.51 -5.03
CA GLN A 276 -6.82 -3.15 -4.68
C GLN A 276 -6.68 -2.19 -5.86
N VAL A 277 -7.50 -1.14 -5.86
CA VAL A 277 -7.38 0.02 -6.75
C VAL A 277 -7.40 1.29 -5.90
N TYR A 278 -6.43 2.17 -6.17
CA TYR A 278 -6.30 3.51 -5.62
C TYR A 278 -6.49 4.51 -6.74
N TYR A 279 -7.65 5.17 -6.77
CA TYR A 279 -8.01 6.09 -7.85
C TYR A 279 -8.19 7.53 -7.34
N PRO A 280 -7.24 8.43 -7.62
CA PRO A 280 -7.38 9.84 -7.33
C PRO A 280 -8.47 10.48 -8.20
N HIS A 281 -9.41 11.21 -7.59
CA HIS A 281 -10.49 11.88 -8.33
C HIS A 281 -10.87 13.21 -7.71
N MET A 282 -11.58 14.03 -8.49
CA MET A 282 -12.14 15.28 -7.96
C MET A 282 -13.26 14.97 -6.97
N PRO A 283 -13.40 15.73 -5.87
CA PRO A 283 -14.47 15.52 -4.91
C PRO A 283 -15.82 15.74 -5.57
N TYR A 284 -16.76 14.86 -5.26
CA TYR A 284 -18.13 15.00 -5.72
C TYR A 284 -19.02 15.46 -4.58
N ARG A 285 -19.77 16.53 -4.82
CA ARG A 285 -20.85 16.96 -3.93
C ARG A 285 -22.15 16.72 -4.65
N ASN A 286 -22.92 15.74 -4.16
CA ASN A 286 -24.27 15.53 -4.65
C ASN A 286 -25.06 16.84 -4.52
N ARG A 287 -25.66 17.27 -5.61
CA ARG A 287 -26.54 18.43 -5.67
C ARG A 287 -27.93 17.91 -6.00
N THR A 288 -28.84 17.97 -5.03
CA THR A 288 -30.26 17.77 -5.32
C THR A 288 -30.71 18.88 -6.27
N TYR A 289 -31.24 18.49 -7.43
CA TYR A 289 -31.85 19.43 -8.37
C TYR A 289 -33.26 19.83 -7.95
N ASN A 290 -33.84 19.07 -7.02
CA ASN A 290 -35.11 19.33 -6.39
C ASN A 290 -34.94 20.00 -5.01
N ASN A 291 -35.63 21.12 -4.80
CA ASN A 291 -35.70 21.82 -3.52
C ASN A 291 -37.06 21.63 -2.80
N ASN A 292 -37.94 20.78 -3.33
CA ASN A 292 -39.21 20.47 -2.71
C ASN A 292 -39.02 19.63 -1.45
N PRO A 293 -39.60 20.05 -0.31
CA PRO A 293 -39.55 19.27 0.91
C PRO A 293 -40.20 17.89 0.72
N GLY A 294 -39.46 16.81 0.99
CA GLY A 294 -39.99 15.45 1.03
C GLY A 294 -39.92 14.66 -0.28
N ASP A 295 -39.40 15.25 -1.36
CA ASP A 295 -39.17 14.51 -2.61
C ASP A 295 -37.91 13.63 -2.49
N GLN A 296 -38.03 12.36 -2.87
CA GLN A 296 -36.90 11.44 -2.97
C GLN A 296 -36.58 11.22 -4.45
N GLU A 297 -35.48 11.81 -4.93
CA GLU A 297 -34.92 11.45 -6.24
C GLU A 297 -34.34 10.04 -6.14
N ALA A 298 -35.07 9.06 -6.66
CA ALA A 298 -34.58 7.69 -6.85
C ALA A 298 -33.66 7.64 -8.08
N GLU A 299 -32.50 8.30 -8.02
CA GLU A 299 -31.51 8.18 -9.08
C GLU A 299 -30.65 6.93 -8.88
N LYS A 300 -30.37 6.24 -10.00
CA LYS A 300 -29.33 5.21 -10.02
C LYS A 300 -28.00 5.86 -9.59
N PRO A 301 -27.15 5.17 -8.80
CA PRO A 301 -25.86 5.72 -8.43
C PRO A 301 -25.04 6.01 -9.69
N THR A 302 -24.69 7.27 -9.91
CA THR A 302 -23.67 7.65 -10.90
C THR A 302 -22.30 7.17 -10.44
N LEU A 303 -21.32 7.12 -11.35
CA LEU A 303 -19.93 6.86 -10.99
C LEU A 303 -19.48 7.79 -9.85
N GLN A 304 -19.79 9.08 -9.96
CA GLN A 304 -19.39 10.05 -8.95
C GLN A 304 -20.08 9.82 -7.60
N ASN A 305 -21.34 9.34 -7.57
CA ASN A 305 -22.05 8.99 -6.33
C ASN A 305 -21.37 7.88 -5.54
N THR A 306 -20.66 6.98 -6.21
CA THR A 306 -19.91 5.88 -5.58
C THR A 306 -18.42 6.15 -5.50
N ALA A 307 -17.98 7.40 -5.68
CA ALA A 307 -16.56 7.73 -5.80
C ALA A 307 -15.85 6.85 -6.85
N TYR A 308 -16.55 6.56 -7.94
CA TYR A 308 -16.15 5.71 -9.06
C TYR A 308 -16.04 4.21 -8.77
N ALA A 309 -16.36 3.77 -7.55
CA ALA A 309 -16.30 2.35 -7.19
C ALA A 309 -17.22 1.45 -8.04
N SER A 310 -18.37 1.97 -8.48
CA SER A 310 -19.30 1.23 -9.34
C SER A 310 -18.78 1.05 -10.77
N GLY A 311 -17.71 1.74 -11.17
CA GLY A 311 -17.04 1.55 -12.44
C GLY A 311 -16.00 0.41 -12.42
N ILE A 312 -15.82 -0.27 -11.29
CA ILE A 312 -14.85 -1.36 -11.15
C ILE A 312 -15.59 -2.71 -11.17
N GLU A 313 -15.33 -3.51 -12.19
CA GLU A 313 -15.84 -4.86 -12.33
C GLU A 313 -14.70 -5.88 -12.16
N VAL A 314 -14.93 -6.90 -11.31
CA VAL A 314 -14.04 -8.06 -11.18
C VAL A 314 -14.45 -9.10 -12.20
N ILE A 315 -13.65 -9.25 -13.26
CA ILE A 315 -13.80 -10.37 -14.20
C ILE A 315 -13.27 -11.66 -13.55
N ARG A 316 -12.17 -11.54 -12.79
CA ARG A 316 -11.54 -12.66 -12.08
C ARG A 316 -10.72 -12.14 -10.91
N ASP A 317 -10.75 -12.81 -9.76
CA ASP A 317 -9.81 -12.59 -8.67
C ASP A 317 -9.59 -13.91 -7.91
N ASP A 318 -8.55 -14.65 -8.31
CA ASP A 318 -8.17 -15.91 -7.66
C ASP A 318 -6.64 -16.08 -7.62
N ALA A 319 -6.17 -17.16 -6.98
CA ALA A 319 -4.74 -17.40 -6.76
C ALA A 319 -3.90 -17.35 -8.05
N ASN A 320 -4.48 -17.68 -9.20
CA ASN A 320 -3.77 -17.73 -10.48
C ASN A 320 -3.74 -16.38 -11.18
N ALA A 321 -4.82 -15.60 -11.11
CA ALA A 321 -4.89 -14.31 -11.79
C ALA A 321 -5.96 -13.39 -11.20
N SER A 322 -5.74 -12.09 -11.36
CA SER A 322 -6.72 -11.04 -11.08
C SER A 322 -6.89 -10.16 -12.32
N ILE A 323 -8.14 -10.00 -12.77
CA ILE A 323 -8.51 -9.25 -13.96
C ILE A 323 -9.61 -8.28 -13.55
N LEU A 324 -9.32 -6.99 -13.67
CA LEU A 324 -10.28 -5.92 -13.42
C LEU A 324 -10.60 -5.20 -14.73
N LYS A 325 -11.87 -4.89 -14.92
CA LYS A 325 -12.36 -3.94 -15.92
C LYS A 325 -12.75 -2.64 -15.19
N LEU A 326 -12.28 -1.51 -15.69
CA LEU A 326 -12.42 -0.20 -15.08
C LEU A 326 -13.08 0.75 -16.08
N GLU A 327 -14.19 1.35 -15.68
CA GLU A 327 -14.94 2.35 -16.44
C GLU A 327 -15.05 3.63 -15.60
N PHE A 328 -13.94 4.36 -15.50
CA PHE A 328 -13.89 5.65 -14.82
C PHE A 328 -14.27 6.83 -15.71
N ASP A 329 -14.29 6.60 -17.02
CA ASP A 329 -14.72 7.52 -18.07
C ASP A 329 -15.86 6.87 -18.87
N GLU A 330 -16.73 7.69 -19.46
CA GLU A 330 -17.82 7.20 -20.31
C GLU A 330 -17.29 6.65 -21.63
N GLU A 331 -16.16 7.17 -22.14
CA GLU A 331 -15.63 6.86 -23.47
C GLU A 331 -14.60 5.71 -23.48
N GLU A 332 -14.06 5.34 -22.32
CA GLU A 332 -12.90 4.44 -22.22
C GLU A 332 -13.17 3.28 -21.25
N THR A 333 -12.75 2.09 -21.64
CA THR A 333 -12.67 0.92 -20.76
C THR A 333 -11.21 0.55 -20.57
N GLU A 334 -10.76 0.52 -19.32
CA GLU A 334 -9.39 0.15 -18.95
C GLU A 334 -9.38 -1.27 -18.34
N TYR A 335 -8.32 -2.02 -18.60
CA TYR A 335 -8.12 -3.36 -18.04
C TYR A 335 -6.81 -3.45 -17.28
N VAL A 336 -6.87 -4.11 -16.13
CA VAL A 336 -5.71 -4.43 -15.29
C VAL A 336 -5.63 -5.94 -15.17
N VAL A 337 -4.46 -6.52 -15.47
CA VAL A 337 -4.24 -7.96 -15.44
C VAL A 337 -3.02 -8.27 -14.59
N PHE A 338 -3.24 -8.98 -13.49
CA PHE A 338 -2.22 -9.67 -12.72
C PHE A 338 -2.25 -11.16 -13.08
N ASN A 339 -1.22 -11.65 -13.76
CA ASN A 339 -1.13 -13.00 -14.32
C ASN A 339 0.26 -13.60 -14.00
N PRO A 340 0.59 -13.86 -12.72
CA PRO A 340 1.95 -14.22 -12.30
C PRO A 340 2.57 -15.41 -13.04
N ALA A 341 1.76 -16.34 -13.55
CA ALA A 341 2.22 -17.51 -14.30
C ALA A 341 2.38 -17.28 -15.81
N ALA A 342 2.10 -16.06 -16.32
CA ALA A 342 2.16 -15.71 -17.73
C ALA A 342 1.35 -16.67 -18.62
N HIS A 343 0.21 -17.13 -18.12
CA HIS A 343 -0.69 -17.99 -18.89
C HIS A 343 -1.49 -17.17 -19.89
N LYS A 344 -1.85 -17.79 -21.01
CA LYS A 344 -2.73 -17.15 -21.99
C LYS A 344 -4.12 -16.92 -21.40
N ILE A 345 -4.52 -15.66 -21.32
CA ILE A 345 -5.84 -15.21 -20.86
C ILE A 345 -6.50 -14.44 -21.99
N ASN A 346 -7.74 -14.79 -22.33
CA ASN A 346 -8.53 -14.03 -23.29
C ASN A 346 -9.47 -13.08 -22.54
N ILE A 347 -9.45 -11.81 -22.92
CA ILE A 347 -10.34 -10.76 -22.42
C ILE A 347 -11.01 -10.15 -23.65
N GLY A 348 -12.30 -10.43 -23.84
CA GLY A 348 -12.98 -10.11 -25.10
C GLY A 348 -12.24 -10.72 -26.30
N ASN A 349 -11.86 -9.87 -27.26
CA ASN A 349 -11.12 -10.25 -28.46
C ASN A 349 -9.58 -10.19 -28.30
N ARG A 350 -9.09 -9.81 -27.13
CA ARG A 350 -7.65 -9.66 -26.86
C ARG A 350 -7.11 -10.86 -26.09
N SER A 351 -5.92 -11.30 -26.48
CA SER A 351 -5.15 -12.31 -25.75
C SER A 351 -4.00 -11.64 -25.01
N VAL A 352 -3.85 -11.96 -23.73
CA VAL A 352 -2.79 -11.45 -22.84
C VAL A 352 -1.99 -12.62 -22.31
N GLU A 353 -0.67 -12.55 -22.43
CA GLU A 353 0.28 -13.56 -21.93
C GLU A 353 1.33 -12.95 -20.99
N GLN A 354 1.35 -11.62 -20.87
CA GLN A 354 2.25 -10.91 -19.97
C GLN A 354 1.90 -11.21 -18.50
N ALA A 355 2.93 -11.18 -17.64
CA ALA A 355 2.75 -11.41 -16.21
C ALA A 355 1.97 -10.29 -15.53
N LEU A 356 2.17 -9.06 -15.99
CA LEU A 356 1.42 -7.87 -15.61
C LEU A 356 1.04 -7.14 -16.90
N ALA A 357 -0.19 -6.67 -17.01
CA ALA A 357 -0.61 -5.88 -18.18
C ALA A 357 -1.62 -4.81 -17.80
N TYR A 358 -1.50 -3.68 -18.49
CA TYR A 358 -2.48 -2.60 -18.51
C TYR A 358 -2.74 -2.20 -19.96
N PHE A 359 -4.00 -2.00 -20.31
CA PHE A 359 -4.41 -1.48 -21.60
C PHE A 359 -5.82 -0.89 -21.53
N SER A 360 -6.16 -0.06 -22.50
CA SER A 360 -7.50 0.48 -22.66
C SER A 360 -8.09 0.21 -24.04
N GLU A 361 -9.42 0.30 -24.10
CA GLU A 361 -10.25 0.17 -25.29
C GLU A 361 -11.23 1.34 -25.32
N THR A 362 -11.28 2.07 -26.42
CA THR A 362 -12.29 3.12 -26.64
C THR A 362 -13.62 2.45 -26.94
N LYS A 363 -14.69 2.87 -26.27
CA LYS A 363 -16.05 2.40 -26.59
C LYS A 363 -16.42 2.97 -27.97
N SER A 364 -16.56 2.12 -28.97
CA SER A 364 -17.05 2.52 -30.29
C SER A 364 -18.54 2.84 -30.22
N ASP A 365 -19.01 3.87 -30.95
CA ASP A 365 -20.41 4.33 -31.07
C ASP A 365 -21.43 3.28 -31.59
N GLU A 366 -21.11 1.99 -31.62
CA GLU A 366 -21.95 0.93 -32.20
C GLU A 366 -23.01 0.33 -31.25
N GLU A 367 -23.13 0.83 -30.01
CA GLU A 367 -24.23 0.46 -29.10
C GLU A 367 -25.00 1.70 -28.63
N ASN A 368 -25.75 2.33 -29.55
CA ASN A 368 -26.89 3.20 -29.24
C ASN A 368 -28.19 2.58 -29.75
#